data_AF-A0A7J6VH29-F1
#
_entry.id   AF-A0A7J6VH29-F1
#
_cell.length_a   1.000
_cell.length_b   1.000
_cell.length_c   1.000
_cell.angle_alpha   90.00
_cell.angle_beta   90.00
_cell.angle_gamma   90.00
#
_symmetry.space_group_name_H-M   'P 1'
#
loop_
_entity.id
_entity.type
_entity.pdbx_description
1 polymer ?
#
loop_
_entity_poly.entity_id
_entity_poly.type
_entity_poly.pdbx_seq_one_letter_code
_entity_poly.pdbx_strand_id
1 'polypeptide(L)'
;MAGFRLFKTTTSMHARRRSFSTGNNIFINGEQDGILPVLIVGAGPVGLVLSILLTRLGVKCCLLEKTKTFSQHPQAHFINNRSMEVFRKLDNLAEEIQSLQPPVELWRKFIYCTSLSGSVLGSIDHIEPKGMILSK
;
A
#
# COMPACT_ATOMS: atom_id res chain seq x y z
N MET A 1 -2.55 11.70 -25.29
CA MET A 1 -2.24 10.26 -25.42
C MET A 1 -1.86 9.72 -24.04
N ALA A 2 -2.79 9.06 -23.36
CA ALA A 2 -2.60 8.58 -21.99
C ALA A 2 -1.92 7.20 -22.02
N GLY A 3 -0.62 7.14 -21.72
CA GLY A 3 0.11 5.87 -21.61
C GLY A 3 -0.21 5.19 -20.27
N PHE A 4 -0.62 3.93 -20.31
CA PHE A 4 -0.78 3.09 -19.13
C PHE A 4 0.53 2.33 -18.83
N ARG A 5 0.90 2.21 -17.55
CA ARG A 5 2.14 1.56 -17.10
C ARG A 5 1.91 0.09 -16.80
N LEU A 6 2.55 -0.82 -17.54
CA LEU A 6 2.38 -2.28 -17.46
C LEU A 6 3.46 -2.91 -16.56
N PHE A 7 3.05 -3.64 -15.52
CA PHE A 7 3.93 -4.53 -14.75
C PHE A 7 3.82 -5.97 -15.28
N LYS A 8 4.85 -6.52 -15.92
CA LYS A 8 4.90 -7.96 -16.26
C LYS A 8 5.71 -8.72 -15.22
N THR A 9 5.21 -9.88 -14.81
CA THR A 9 5.92 -10.80 -13.91
C THR A 9 6.55 -11.91 -14.76
N THR A 10 7.82 -11.79 -15.12
CA THR A 10 8.53 -12.82 -15.89
C THR A 10 8.94 -13.98 -14.97
N THR A 11 8.60 -15.20 -15.36
CA THR A 11 8.97 -16.44 -14.67
C THR A 11 10.42 -16.81 -14.97
N SER A 12 11.32 -16.60 -14.00
CA SER A 12 12.58 -17.34 -13.87
C SER A 12 12.90 -17.52 -12.37
N MET A 13 13.35 -18.73 -12.01
CA MET A 13 13.28 -19.32 -10.66
C MET A 13 14.16 -18.69 -9.56
N HIS A 14 14.92 -17.62 -9.80
CA HIS A 14 15.84 -17.09 -8.77
C HIS A 14 15.80 -15.57 -8.53
N ALA A 15 14.95 -14.83 -9.24
CA ALA A 15 14.60 -13.45 -8.91
C ALA A 15 13.41 -13.03 -9.79
N ARG A 16 12.20 -12.96 -9.23
CA ARG A 16 11.04 -12.42 -9.96
C ARG A 16 11.17 -10.91 -10.08
N ARG A 17 11.89 -10.47 -11.11
CA ARG A 17 12.12 -9.06 -11.42
C ARG A 17 10.82 -8.47 -11.98
N ARG A 18 10.17 -7.58 -11.23
CA ARG A 18 9.10 -6.72 -11.76
C ARG A 18 9.76 -5.66 -12.64
N SER A 19 9.48 -5.68 -13.93
CA SER A 19 9.99 -4.65 -14.85
C SER A 19 8.90 -3.65 -15.18
N PHE A 20 9.27 -2.37 -15.14
CA PHE A 20 8.41 -1.28 -15.59
C PHE A 20 8.50 -1.19 -17.12
N SER A 21 7.40 -1.46 -17.84
CA SER A 21 7.34 -1.14 -19.26
C SER A 21 6.82 0.29 -19.45
N THR A 22 7.62 1.13 -20.09
CA THR A 22 7.29 2.54 -20.43
C THR A 22 6.76 2.68 -21.88
N GLY A 23 6.66 1.59 -22.65
CA GLY A 23 6.43 1.66 -24.10
C GLY A 23 5.01 1.30 -24.56
N ASN A 24 4.55 1.98 -25.61
CA ASN A 24 3.38 1.62 -26.46
C ASN A 24 3.52 0.25 -27.15
N ASN A 25 4.67 -0.41 -27.08
CA ASN A 25 4.95 -1.68 -27.76
C ASN A 25 4.66 -2.86 -26.83
N ILE A 26 3.41 -3.00 -26.38
CA ILE A 26 3.00 -4.12 -25.51
C ILE A 26 2.89 -5.45 -26.29
N PHE A 27 2.77 -5.39 -27.63
CA PHE A 27 2.45 -6.53 -28.50
C PHE A 27 3.45 -6.84 -29.63
N ILE A 28 4.58 -6.14 -29.72
CA ILE A 28 5.58 -6.41 -30.79
C ILE A 28 6.74 -7.19 -30.18
N ASN A 29 6.54 -8.49 -29.98
CA ASN A 29 7.54 -9.52 -30.16
C ASN A 29 6.77 -10.84 -30.21
N GLY A 30 6.74 -11.47 -31.38
CA GLY A 30 5.95 -12.64 -31.73
C GLY A 30 6.33 -13.95 -31.01
N GLU A 31 6.64 -13.90 -29.72
CA GLU A 31 6.61 -15.07 -28.85
C GLU A 31 5.24 -15.10 -28.17
N GLN A 32 4.39 -16.02 -28.64
CA GLN A 32 3.03 -16.32 -28.19
C GLN A 32 2.60 -15.58 -26.91
N ASP A 33 1.72 -14.58 -27.08
CA ASP A 33 1.06 -13.84 -26.01
C ASP A 33 0.33 -14.83 -25.08
N GLY A 34 1.04 -15.34 -24.08
CA GLY A 34 0.44 -16.15 -23.04
C GLY A 34 -0.61 -15.32 -22.34
N ILE A 35 -1.88 -15.71 -22.50
CA ILE A 35 -3.04 -15.07 -21.85
C ILE A 35 -2.69 -14.90 -20.37
N LEU A 36 -2.60 -13.65 -19.93
CA LEU A 36 -2.44 -13.34 -18.52
C LEU A 36 -3.79 -13.59 -17.83
N PRO A 37 -3.84 -14.42 -16.78
CA PRO A 37 -5.12 -14.74 -16.15
C PRO A 37 -5.73 -13.54 -15.41
N VAL A 38 -4.93 -12.52 -15.04
CA VAL A 38 -5.40 -11.36 -14.29
C VAL A 38 -4.79 -10.05 -14.80
N LEU A 39 -5.66 -9.08 -15.09
CA LEU A 39 -5.30 -7.67 -15.33
C LEU A 39 -5.84 -6.80 -14.18
N ILE A 40 -4.95 -6.08 -13.50
CA ILE A 40 -5.24 -5.14 -12.42
C ILE A 40 -5.16 -3.73 -12.98
N VAL A 41 -6.21 -2.94 -12.79
CA VAL A 41 -6.23 -1.53 -13.21
C VAL A 41 -6.20 -0.65 -11.95
N GLY A 42 -5.09 0.08 -11.78
CA GLY A 42 -4.78 0.98 -10.67
C GLY A 42 -3.57 0.54 -9.85
N ALA A 43 -2.52 1.38 -9.76
CA ALA A 43 -1.36 1.20 -8.87
C ALA A 43 -1.54 1.89 -7.50
N GLY A 44 -2.76 1.99 -7.00
CA GLY A 44 -3.01 2.40 -5.62
C GLY A 44 -2.55 1.34 -4.60
N PRO A 45 -2.66 1.63 -3.29
CA PRO A 45 -2.26 0.70 -2.24
C PRO A 45 -2.90 -0.69 -2.40
N VAL A 46 -4.20 -0.73 -2.72
CA VAL A 46 -4.94 -1.99 -2.93
C VAL A 46 -4.41 -2.78 -4.14
N GLY A 47 -4.21 -2.12 -5.28
CA GLY A 47 -3.75 -2.77 -6.51
C GLY A 47 -2.32 -3.31 -6.37
N LEU A 48 -1.44 -2.54 -5.73
CA LEU A 48 -0.06 -2.97 -5.44
C LEU A 48 -0.06 -4.20 -4.52
N VAL A 49 -0.81 -4.15 -3.42
CA VAL A 49 -0.92 -5.29 -2.49
C VAL A 49 -1.49 -6.53 -3.17
N LEU A 50 -2.55 -6.37 -3.99
CA LEU A 50 -3.13 -7.46 -4.77
C LEU A 50 -2.10 -8.08 -5.72
N SER A 51 -1.33 -7.24 -6.43
CA SER A 51 -0.30 -7.72 -7.35
C SER A 51 0.79 -8.53 -6.63
N ILE A 52 1.17 -8.15 -5.41
CA ILE A 52 2.13 -8.87 -4.58
C ILE A 52 1.55 -10.21 -4.14
N LEU A 53 0.31 -10.21 -3.63
CA LEU A 53 -0.37 -11.42 -3.18
C LEU A 53 -0.53 -12.44 -4.31
N LEU A 54 -1.02 -12.03 -5.48
CA LEU A 54 -1.14 -12.89 -6.66
C LEU A 54 0.23 -13.45 -7.08
N THR A 55 1.26 -12.61 -7.05
CA THR A 55 2.64 -13.07 -7.32
C THR A 55 3.04 -14.18 -6.35
N ARG A 56 2.81 -14.00 -5.03
CA ARG A 56 3.15 -15.01 -4.02
C ARG A 56 2.37 -16.31 -4.17
N LEU A 57 1.12 -16.21 -4.63
CA LEU A 57 0.27 -17.37 -4.96
C LEU A 57 0.63 -18.02 -6.31
N GLY A 58 1.64 -17.52 -7.03
CA GLY A 58 2.07 -18.07 -8.31
C GLY A 58 1.18 -17.66 -9.50
N VAL A 59 0.21 -16.77 -9.29
CA VAL A 59 -0.68 -16.28 -10.35
C VAL A 59 0.01 -15.15 -11.11
N LYS A 60 0.19 -15.34 -12.42
CA LYS A 60 0.70 -14.30 -13.31
C LYS A 60 -0.34 -13.19 -13.42
N CYS A 61 0.05 -11.96 -13.09
CA CYS A 61 -0.83 -10.81 -13.27
C CYS A 61 -0.07 -9.67 -13.94
N CYS A 62 -0.86 -8.75 -14.46
CA CYS A 62 -0.36 -7.46 -14.88
C CYS A 62 -1.08 -6.33 -14.16
N LEU A 63 -0.35 -5.27 -13.79
CA LEU A 63 -0.89 -4.06 -13.19
C LEU A 63 -0.70 -2.87 -14.12
N LEU A 64 -1.77 -2.09 -14.32
CA LEU A 64 -1.86 -0.92 -15.18
C LEU A 64 -2.12 0.34 -14.35
N GLU A 65 -1.33 1.40 -14.52
CA GLU A 65 -1.59 2.70 -13.91
C GLU A 65 -1.47 3.83 -14.91
N LYS A 66 -2.38 4.80 -14.82
CA LYS A 66 -2.42 5.98 -15.69
C LYS A 66 -1.31 6.98 -15.34
N THR A 67 -1.02 7.13 -14.05
CA THR A 67 -0.10 8.14 -13.53
C THR A 67 1.33 7.61 -13.47
N LYS A 68 2.30 8.38 -13.96
CA LYS A 68 3.71 7.97 -13.96
C LYS A 68 4.39 8.16 -12.60
N THR A 69 3.90 9.12 -11.82
CA THR A 69 4.45 9.52 -10.52
C THR A 69 3.44 9.26 -9.42
N PHE A 70 3.92 9.03 -8.20
CA PHE A 70 3.06 8.97 -7.03
C PHE A 70 2.64 10.38 -6.61
N SER A 71 1.44 10.48 -6.02
CA SER A 71 0.93 11.72 -5.42
C SER A 71 1.90 12.21 -4.36
N GLN A 72 2.21 13.51 -4.39
CA GLN A 72 2.99 14.18 -3.34
C GLN A 72 2.10 14.61 -2.16
N HIS A 73 0.78 14.70 -2.37
CA HIS A 73 -0.16 14.98 -1.30
C HIS A 73 -0.47 13.70 -0.52
N PRO A 74 -0.37 13.74 0.82
CA PRO A 74 -0.74 12.61 1.66
C PRO A 74 -2.23 12.33 1.53
N GLN A 75 -2.59 11.06 1.34
CA GLN A 75 -3.96 10.60 1.26
C GLN A 75 -4.30 9.81 2.54
N ALA A 76 -4.31 8.48 2.47
CA ALA A 76 -4.47 7.63 3.64
C ALA A 76 -3.20 7.65 4.50
N HIS A 77 -3.33 8.11 5.75
CA HIS A 77 -2.24 8.20 6.73
C HIS A 77 -2.42 7.25 7.92
N PHE A 78 -3.58 6.63 8.06
CA PHE A 78 -3.88 5.64 9.09
C PHE A 78 -4.02 4.25 8.48
N ILE A 79 -3.29 3.27 9.04
CA ILE A 79 -3.33 1.87 8.61
C ILE A 79 -3.93 1.04 9.75
N ASN A 80 -4.99 0.30 9.46
CA ASN A 80 -5.64 -0.55 10.46
C ASN A 80 -4.74 -1.76 10.82
N ASN A 81 -4.81 -2.22 12.07
CA ASN A 81 -4.20 -3.46 12.55
C ASN A 81 -4.47 -4.67 11.63
N ARG A 82 -5.68 -4.79 11.08
CA ARG A 82 -6.02 -5.87 10.15
C ARG A 82 -5.26 -5.78 8.83
N SER A 83 -4.99 -4.58 8.33
CA SER A 83 -4.12 -4.38 7.16
C SER A 83 -2.67 -4.75 7.50
N MET A 84 -2.20 -4.37 8.69
CA MET A 84 -0.86 -4.76 9.17
C MET A 84 -0.68 -6.28 9.27
N GLU A 85 -1.72 -7.04 9.63
CA GLU A 85 -1.68 -8.51 9.58
C GLU A 85 -1.43 -9.07 8.19
N VAL A 86 -2.01 -8.44 7.16
CA VAL A 86 -1.75 -8.80 5.76
C VAL A 86 -0.31 -8.45 5.39
N PHE A 87 0.14 -7.25 5.75
CA PHE A 87 1.49 -6.77 5.41
C PHE A 87 2.61 -7.57 6.07
N ARG A 88 2.38 -8.14 7.27
CA ARG A 88 3.33 -9.06 7.92
C ARG A 88 3.64 -10.30 7.07
N LYS A 89 2.77 -10.68 6.13
CA LYS A 89 3.01 -11.80 5.20
C LYS A 89 3.76 -11.38 3.93
N LEU A 90 4.10 -10.09 3.78
CA LEU A 90 4.63 -9.49 2.56
C LEU A 90 6.06 -8.97 2.78
N ASP A 91 7.03 -9.89 2.87
CA ASP A 91 8.49 -9.62 2.80
C ASP A 91 8.94 -8.31 3.49
N ASN A 92 8.86 -8.27 4.82
CA ASN A 92 9.29 -7.16 5.67
C ASN A 92 8.52 -5.82 5.53
N LEU A 93 7.43 -5.77 4.75
CA LEU A 93 6.67 -4.54 4.55
C LEU A 93 6.08 -3.99 5.87
N ALA A 94 5.66 -4.86 6.79
CA ALA A 94 5.11 -4.41 8.06
C ALA A 94 6.17 -3.74 8.94
N GLU A 95 7.40 -4.24 8.90
CA GLU A 95 8.55 -3.72 9.64
C GLU A 95 9.01 -2.38 9.05
N GLU A 96 9.03 -2.25 7.72
CA GLU A 96 9.31 -0.98 7.04
C GLU A 96 8.23 0.08 7.33
N ILE A 97 6.95 -0.30 7.35
CA ILE A 97 5.87 0.63 7.71
C ILE A 97 6.02 1.09 9.17
N GLN A 98 6.34 0.17 10.08
CA GLN A 98 6.53 0.49 11.50
C GLN A 98 7.75 1.40 11.72
N SER A 99 8.85 1.21 10.99
CA SER A 99 10.05 2.04 11.14
C SER A 99 9.85 3.48 10.64
N LEU A 100 8.91 3.69 9.71
CA LEU A 100 8.52 5.01 9.20
C LEU A 100 7.42 5.68 10.02
N GLN A 101 6.81 4.99 10.99
CA GLN A 101 5.73 5.52 11.80
C GLN A 101 6.26 6.54 12.83
N PRO A 102 5.60 7.71 13.01
CA PRO A 102 5.95 8.62 14.09
C PRO A 102 5.63 8.00 15.47
N PRO A 103 6.36 8.38 16.54
CA PRO A 103 6.06 7.92 17.90
C PRO A 103 4.58 8.11 18.27
N VAL A 104 4.00 7.11 18.91
CA VAL A 104 2.55 7.04 19.20
C VAL A 104 2.06 8.21 20.06
N GLU A 105 2.94 8.74 20.89
CA GLU A 105 2.73 9.88 21.78
C GLU A 105 2.32 11.15 21.02
N LEU A 106 2.78 11.29 19.77
CA LEU A 106 2.52 12.48 18.95
C LEU A 106 1.13 12.50 18.33
N TRP A 107 0.45 11.35 18.24
CA TRP A 107 -0.80 11.23 17.46
C TRP A 107 -1.89 10.41 18.16
N ARG A 108 -1.71 10.05 19.44
CA ARG A 108 -2.71 9.31 20.22
C ARG A 108 -3.94 10.12 20.66
N LYS A 109 -3.83 11.45 20.70
CA LYS A 109 -4.90 12.33 21.21
C LYS A 109 -5.60 13.10 20.10
N PHE A 110 -6.91 13.10 20.14
CA PHE A 110 -7.73 14.07 19.42
C PHE A 110 -8.04 15.23 20.36
N ILE A 111 -7.60 16.43 20.00
CA ILE A 111 -7.76 17.65 20.81
C ILE A 111 -8.85 18.50 20.17
N TYR A 112 -9.88 18.82 20.95
CA TYR A 112 -10.95 19.72 20.55
C TYR A 112 -10.66 21.10 21.14
N CYS A 113 -10.55 22.11 20.30
CA CYS A 113 -10.25 23.49 20.70
C CYS A 113 -10.99 24.48 19.80
N THR A 114 -11.09 25.73 20.24
CA THR A 114 -11.76 26.80 19.47
C THR A 114 -10.93 27.30 18.29
N SER A 115 -9.61 27.23 18.40
CA SER A 115 -8.63 27.47 17.34
C SER A 115 -7.29 26.84 17.73
N LEU A 116 -6.32 26.81 16.82
CA LEU A 116 -4.99 26.21 17.09
C LEU A 116 -4.28 26.86 18.30
N SER A 117 -4.48 28.16 18.52
CA SER A 117 -3.94 28.92 19.66
C SER A 117 -5.01 29.28 20.71
N GLY A 118 -6.23 28.76 20.56
CA GLY A 118 -7.38 29.05 21.41
C GLY A 118 -7.50 28.11 22.61
N SER A 119 -8.61 28.23 23.34
CA SER A 119 -8.87 27.38 24.51
C SER A 119 -9.18 25.93 24.09
N VAL A 120 -8.62 24.98 24.83
CA VAL A 120 -8.93 23.56 24.70
C VAL A 120 -10.27 23.26 25.38
N LEU A 121 -11.18 22.63 24.64
CA LEU A 121 -12.49 22.18 25.10
C LEU A 121 -12.43 20.78 25.70
N GLY A 122 -11.56 19.92 25.17
CA GLY A 122 -11.36 18.56 25.65
C GLY A 122 -10.36 17.78 24.81
N SER A 123 -9.96 16.60 25.29
CA SER A 123 -9.12 15.69 24.52
C SER A 123 -9.53 14.24 24.75
N ILE A 124 -9.49 13.43 23.70
CA ILE A 124 -9.74 11.99 23.78
C ILE A 124 -8.45 11.26 23.42
N ASP A 125 -8.04 10.32 24.26
CA ASP A 125 -6.95 9.40 23.98
C ASP A 125 -7.54 8.13 23.35
N HIS A 126 -7.34 7.96 22.04
CA HIS A 126 -7.90 6.83 21.31
C HIS A 126 -6.99 5.60 21.31
N ILE A 127 -5.80 5.72 21.90
CA ILE A 127 -4.85 4.62 22.07
C ILE A 127 -4.83 4.33 23.57
N GLU A 128 -5.94 3.75 24.05
CA GLU A 128 -6.04 3.31 25.44
C GLU A 128 -4.88 2.35 25.76
N PRO A 129 -4.20 2.51 26.90
CA PRO A 129 -3.38 1.45 27.43
C PRO A 129 -4.33 0.31 27.82
N LYS A 130 -4.35 -0.77 27.04
CA LYS A 130 -4.95 -2.04 27.49
C LYS A 130 -4.26 -2.45 28.78
N GLY A 131 -4.87 -2.19 29.94
CA GLY A 131 -4.29 -2.58 31.22
C GLY A 131 -4.94 -2.05 32.51
N MET A 132 -5.79 -1.04 32.50
CA MET A 132 -6.48 -0.62 33.74
C MET A 132 -7.92 -1.14 33.77
N ILE A 133 -8.07 -2.35 34.30
CA ILE A 133 -9.33 -2.83 34.87
C ILE A 133 -9.70 -1.83 35.98
N LEU A 134 -10.73 -1.01 35.76
CA LEU A 134 -11.34 -0.26 36.86
C LEU A 134 -11.95 -1.28 37.83
N SER A 135 -11.30 -1.50 38.98
CA SER A 135 -11.99 -2.02 40.14
C SER A 135 -13.00 -0.98 40.59
N LYS A 136 -14.29 -1.33 40.49
CA LYS A 136 -15.38 -0.62 41.17
C LYS A 136 -15.16 -0.58 42.67
#